data_AF-A0A3R5WND9-F1
#
_entry.id   AF-A0A3R5WND9-F1
#
_cell.length_a   1.000
_cell.length_b   1.000
_cell.length_c   1.000
_cell.angle_alpha   90.00
_cell.angle_beta   90.00
_cell.angle_gamma   90.00
#
_symmetry.space_group_name_H-M   'P 1'
#
loop_
_entity.id
_entity.type
_entity.pdbx_description
1 polymer ?
#
loop_
_entity_poly.entity_id
_entity_poly.type
_entity_poly.pdbx_seq_one_letter_code
_entity_poly.pdbx_strand_id
1 'polypeptide(L)'
;MSEDTTENNSGNSGTGYNGENGQNQAGGGGSGDANGLSELFDSRTFKIAASVISVAILLMASVMLRRRVLVTRRRRKLVGRDRIAAVHEMSAAMWDMLTFARLTDGVGSDDSEYADIVTERVKIVGGDEFRTFVACVQAAVYGQIVPDDEQLKMARKLYNKIRAYTYWSLNFKERLVWKYVKCYDCGGRRRKR
;
A
#
# COMPACT_ATOMS: atom_id res chain seq x y z
N MET A 1 -14.19 67.99 -58.34
CA MET A 1 -13.94 68.07 -59.79
C MET A 1 -12.54 67.51 -59.98
N SER A 2 -12.42 66.42 -60.73
CA SER A 2 -11.20 65.65 -60.97
C SER A 2 -10.18 66.43 -61.79
N GLU A 3 -8.90 66.18 -61.56
CA GLU A 3 -7.76 66.18 -62.50
C GLU A 3 -6.51 65.91 -61.65
N ASP A 4 -5.89 64.73 -61.62
CA ASP A 4 -5.23 63.93 -62.65
C ASP A 4 -3.74 64.28 -62.85
N THR A 5 -2.95 63.20 -62.93
CA THR A 5 -1.66 63.00 -63.61
C THR A 5 -0.32 63.64 -63.17
N THR A 6 0.62 62.71 -62.90
CA THR A 6 2.01 62.58 -63.42
C THR A 6 3.23 63.34 -62.84
N GLU A 7 4.14 62.51 -62.34
CA GLU A 7 5.57 62.37 -62.73
C GLU A 7 6.71 63.23 -62.12
N ASN A 8 7.72 62.45 -61.69
CA ASN A 8 9.17 62.62 -61.84
C ASN A 8 10.02 63.36 -60.79
N ASN A 9 10.77 62.52 -60.04
CA ASN A 9 12.23 62.32 -60.13
C ASN A 9 13.18 63.44 -59.65
N SER A 10 13.82 63.18 -58.50
CA SER A 10 15.26 63.37 -58.21
C SER A 10 15.46 62.95 -56.74
N GLY A 11 16.40 62.10 -56.33
CA GLY A 11 17.73 61.83 -56.85
C GLY A 11 18.73 62.18 -55.75
N ASN A 12 19.14 61.22 -54.92
CA ASN A 12 20.50 61.23 -54.41
C ASN A 12 21.02 59.81 -54.18
N SER A 13 22.23 59.63 -54.68
CA SER A 13 22.96 58.39 -54.91
C SER A 13 24.04 58.22 -53.85
N GLY A 14 24.46 56.98 -53.64
CA GLY A 14 25.62 56.62 -52.83
C GLY A 14 25.79 55.11 -52.71
N THR A 15 25.83 54.38 -53.83
CA THR A 15 27.02 53.65 -54.36
C THR A 15 27.80 52.77 -53.38
N GLY A 16 27.81 51.47 -53.68
CA GLY A 16 28.72 50.47 -53.11
C GLY A 16 28.42 49.03 -53.58
N TYR A 17 28.59 48.76 -54.88
CA TYR A 17 28.70 47.42 -55.49
C TYR A 17 29.98 46.70 -54.95
N ASN A 18 30.24 45.38 -54.98
CA ASN A 18 29.90 44.31 -55.92
C ASN A 18 30.38 42.92 -55.41
N GLY A 19 29.74 41.83 -55.88
CA GLY A 19 30.27 40.47 -56.11
C GLY A 19 30.42 39.53 -54.90
N GLU A 20 30.20 38.21 -54.97
CA GLU A 20 29.83 37.28 -56.04
C GLU A 20 29.38 35.94 -55.41
N ASN A 21 28.71 35.14 -56.23
CA ASN A 21 28.18 33.79 -56.01
C ASN A 21 29.12 32.78 -55.32
N GLY A 22 28.52 31.93 -54.48
CA GLY A 22 29.08 30.64 -54.05
C GLY A 22 27.97 29.63 -53.76
N GLN A 23 27.58 28.87 -54.79
CA GLN A 23 26.67 27.72 -54.67
C GLN A 23 27.29 26.58 -53.83
N ASN A 24 26.42 25.96 -53.02
CA ASN A 24 26.38 24.54 -52.64
C ASN A 24 27.63 23.88 -52.02
N GLN A 25 27.53 23.54 -50.73
CA GLN A 25 27.86 22.18 -50.31
C GLN A 25 27.02 21.72 -49.11
N ALA A 26 26.31 20.62 -49.33
CA ALA A 26 25.65 19.82 -48.32
C ALA A 26 26.69 19.19 -47.38
N GLY A 27 26.32 19.01 -46.11
CA GLY A 27 27.12 18.21 -45.17
C GLY A 27 26.67 18.42 -43.75
N GLY A 28 25.75 17.57 -43.30
CA GLY A 28 25.07 17.66 -42.01
C GLY A 28 26.00 17.79 -40.81
N GLY A 29 25.63 18.69 -39.91
CA GLY A 29 26.22 18.84 -38.59
C GLY A 29 25.24 19.61 -37.72
N GLY A 30 24.49 18.91 -36.87
CA GLY A 30 23.46 19.54 -36.05
C GLY A 30 22.80 18.54 -35.12
N SER A 31 23.59 18.08 -34.15
CA SER A 31 23.14 17.39 -32.95
C SER A 31 21.88 18.04 -32.36
N GLY A 32 20.82 17.27 -32.14
CA GLY A 32 19.72 17.72 -31.29
C GLY A 32 18.37 17.16 -31.66
N ASP A 33 18.01 16.02 -31.07
CA ASP A 33 16.61 15.70 -30.77
C ASP A 33 16.51 15.00 -29.41
N ALA A 34 16.98 15.71 -28.38
CA ALA A 34 16.44 15.55 -27.03
C ALA A 34 15.02 16.15 -26.91
N ASN A 35 14.52 16.81 -27.96
CA ASN A 35 13.31 17.63 -27.94
C ASN A 35 12.00 16.83 -28.04
N GLY A 36 12.01 15.66 -28.68
CA GLY A 36 10.79 14.84 -28.86
C GLY A 36 10.27 14.20 -27.57
N LEU A 37 11.14 13.92 -26.59
CA LEU A 37 10.71 13.50 -25.25
C LEU A 37 10.11 14.68 -24.49
N SER A 38 10.76 15.84 -24.50
CA SER A 38 10.27 17.05 -23.81
C SER A 38 8.91 17.54 -24.33
N GLU A 39 8.60 17.43 -25.63
CA GLU A 39 7.26 17.76 -26.15
C GLU A 39 6.17 16.82 -25.62
N LEU A 40 6.47 15.53 -25.43
CA LEU A 40 5.54 14.58 -24.79
C LEU A 40 5.29 14.97 -23.32
N PHE A 41 6.33 15.40 -22.60
CA PHE A 41 6.24 15.89 -21.22
C PHE A 41 5.55 17.27 -21.08
N ASP A 42 5.53 18.08 -22.14
CA ASP A 42 4.96 19.44 -22.10
C ASP A 42 3.47 19.50 -22.47
N SER A 43 2.92 18.40 -23.00
CA SER A 43 1.51 18.27 -23.33
C SER A 43 0.61 18.40 -22.08
N ARG A 44 -0.46 19.18 -22.16
CA ARG A 44 -1.45 19.34 -21.06
C ARG A 44 -1.99 17.99 -20.60
N THR A 45 -2.20 17.07 -21.54
CA THR A 45 -2.67 15.70 -21.27
C THR A 45 -1.66 14.91 -20.44
N PHE A 46 -0.36 15.03 -20.74
CA PHE A 46 0.69 14.41 -19.94
C PHE A 46 0.79 15.04 -18.55
N LYS A 47 0.72 16.38 -18.42
CA LYS A 47 0.73 17.05 -17.12
C LYS A 47 -0.45 16.65 -16.24
N ILE A 48 -1.66 16.53 -16.82
CA ILE A 48 -2.84 16.05 -16.11
C ILE A 48 -2.67 14.58 -15.72
N ALA A 49 -2.28 13.70 -16.64
CA ALA A 49 -2.05 12.28 -16.34
C ALA A 49 -0.96 12.09 -15.26
N ALA A 50 0.15 12.81 -15.36
CA ALA A 50 1.24 12.79 -14.38
C ALA A 50 0.77 13.32 -13.02
N SER A 51 -0.07 14.36 -12.98
CA SER A 51 -0.64 14.87 -11.72
C SER A 51 -1.55 13.84 -11.05
N VAL A 52 -2.41 13.15 -11.81
CA VAL A 52 -3.30 12.11 -11.29
C VAL A 52 -2.49 10.92 -10.78
N ILE A 53 -1.46 10.49 -11.52
CA ILE A 53 -0.55 9.42 -11.10
C ILE A 53 0.22 9.82 -9.84
N SER A 54 0.71 11.05 -9.77
CA SER A 54 1.39 11.61 -8.59
C SER A 54 0.50 11.57 -7.35
N VAL A 55 -0.75 12.03 -7.47
CA VAL A 55 -1.73 11.98 -6.38
C VAL A 55 -2.03 10.54 -5.98
N ALA A 56 -2.19 9.62 -6.95
CA ALA A 56 -2.40 8.21 -6.67
C ALA A 56 -1.20 7.58 -5.93
N ILE A 57 0.04 7.92 -6.31
CA ILE A 57 1.26 7.47 -5.64
C ILE A 57 1.33 8.04 -4.22
N LEU A 58 1.02 9.33 -4.02
CA LEU A 58 1.00 9.95 -2.69
C LEU A 58 -0.06 9.31 -1.78
N LEU A 59 -1.25 9.03 -2.30
CA LEU A 59 -2.29 8.32 -1.57
C LEU A 59 -1.83 6.91 -1.21
N MET A 60 -1.24 6.17 -2.16
CA MET A 60 -0.66 4.84 -1.91
C MET A 60 0.46 4.89 -0.86
N ALA A 61 1.36 5.87 -0.93
CA ALA A 61 2.42 6.07 0.03
C ALA A 61 1.87 6.39 1.42
N SER A 62 0.83 7.22 1.52
CA SER A 62 0.16 7.54 2.79
C SER A 62 -0.47 6.30 3.43
N VAL A 63 -1.13 5.45 2.63
CA VAL A 63 -1.70 4.17 3.06
C VAL A 63 -0.59 3.23 3.54
N MET A 64 0.54 3.16 2.80
CA MET A 64 1.69 2.34 3.18
C MET A 64 2.36 2.83 4.48
N LEU A 65 2.46 4.15 4.69
CA LEU A 65 3.02 4.75 5.91
C LEU A 65 2.11 4.53 7.12
N ARG A 66 0.79 4.79 6.98
CA ARG A 66 -0.20 4.46 8.02
C ARG A 66 -0.13 2.98 8.38
N ARG A 67 -0.04 2.10 7.38
CA ARG A 67 0.17 0.65 7.57
C ARG A 67 1.45 0.36 8.35
N ARG A 68 2.59 0.95 7.97
CA ARG A 68 3.86 0.73 8.70
C ARG A 68 3.74 1.12 10.16
N VAL A 69 3.12 2.27 10.47
CA VAL A 69 2.95 2.78 11.84
C VAL A 69 1.99 1.90 12.65
N LEU A 70 0.83 1.53 12.09
CA LEU A 70 -0.14 0.65 12.77
C LEU A 70 0.43 -0.74 13.05
N VAL A 71 1.12 -1.33 12.05
CA VAL A 71 1.72 -2.66 12.18
C VAL A 71 2.89 -2.65 13.18
N THR A 72 3.75 -1.62 13.17
CA THR A 72 4.82 -1.52 14.17
C THR A 72 4.28 -1.29 15.56
N ARG A 73 3.20 -0.50 15.73
CA ARG A 73 2.55 -0.30 17.02
C ARG A 73 1.90 -1.58 17.53
N ARG A 74 1.11 -2.30 16.70
CA ARG A 74 0.53 -3.62 17.07
C ARG A 74 1.60 -4.66 17.38
N ARG A 75 2.69 -4.72 16.61
CA ARG A 75 3.84 -5.61 16.91
C ARG A 75 4.47 -5.33 18.26
N ARG A 76 4.68 -4.05 18.63
CA ARG A 76 5.28 -3.72 19.93
C ARG A 76 4.40 -4.15 21.10
N LYS A 77 3.09 -4.17 20.89
CA LYS A 77 2.14 -4.60 21.92
C LYS A 77 2.01 -6.14 22.00
N LEU A 78 1.95 -6.83 20.85
CA LEU A 78 1.98 -8.31 20.76
C LEU A 78 3.30 -8.94 21.24
N VAL A 79 4.40 -8.17 21.25
CA VAL A 79 5.72 -8.54 21.78
C VAL A 79 6.04 -7.71 23.03
N GLY A 80 5.00 -7.25 23.74
CA GLY A 80 5.14 -6.50 24.98
C GLY A 80 5.87 -7.31 26.05
N ARG A 81 6.45 -6.62 27.03
CA ARG A 81 7.15 -7.24 28.16
C ARG A 81 6.20 -8.01 29.09
N ASP A 82 4.92 -7.68 29.04
CA ASP A 82 3.86 -8.28 29.83
C ASP A 82 3.19 -9.43 29.06
N ARG A 83 3.29 -10.63 29.62
CA ARG A 83 2.80 -11.88 29.02
C ARG A 83 1.27 -11.97 29.06
N ILE A 84 0.62 -11.43 30.10
CA ILE A 84 -0.84 -11.43 30.22
C ILE A 84 -1.44 -10.54 29.14
N ALA A 85 -0.92 -9.32 29.02
CA ALA A 85 -1.31 -8.39 27.96
C ALA A 85 -1.07 -8.97 26.56
N ALA A 86 0.05 -9.67 26.34
CA ALA A 86 0.34 -10.28 25.04
C ALA A 86 -0.68 -11.35 24.64
N VAL A 87 -1.09 -12.22 25.57
CA VAL A 87 -2.09 -13.27 25.29
C VAL A 87 -3.48 -12.66 25.06
N HIS A 88 -3.88 -11.68 25.88
CA HIS A 88 -5.14 -10.95 25.70
C HIS A 88 -5.20 -10.17 24.38
N GLU A 89 -4.11 -9.53 23.97
CA GLU A 89 -4.06 -8.85 22.68
C GLU A 89 -4.08 -9.83 21.50
N MET A 90 -3.46 -11.01 21.65
CA MET A 90 -3.57 -12.08 20.66
C MET A 90 -5.01 -12.57 20.53
N SER A 91 -5.74 -12.77 21.63
CA SER A 91 -7.14 -13.21 21.58
C SER A 91 -8.05 -12.15 20.94
N ALA A 92 -7.92 -10.88 21.34
CA ALA A 92 -8.66 -9.78 20.75
C ALA A 92 -8.39 -9.64 19.24
N ALA A 93 -7.11 -9.78 18.84
CA ALA A 93 -6.74 -9.75 17.43
C ALA A 93 -7.27 -10.96 16.64
N MET A 94 -7.32 -12.15 17.25
CA MET A 94 -7.92 -13.34 16.62
C MET A 94 -9.43 -13.17 16.44
N TRP A 95 -10.14 -12.68 17.44
CA TRP A 95 -11.56 -12.35 17.35
C TRP A 95 -11.83 -11.39 16.18
N ASP A 96 -11.15 -10.25 16.16
CA ASP A 96 -11.24 -9.25 15.08
C ASP A 96 -11.02 -9.86 13.69
N MET A 97 -10.08 -10.81 13.56
CA MET A 97 -9.75 -11.47 12.29
C MET A 97 -10.85 -12.45 11.88
N LEU A 98 -11.28 -13.31 12.81
CA LEU A 98 -12.28 -14.34 12.56
C LEU A 98 -13.65 -13.73 12.29
N THR A 99 -14.07 -12.71 13.04
CA THR A 99 -15.31 -11.96 12.79
C THR A 99 -15.28 -11.25 11.44
N PHE A 100 -14.14 -10.67 11.05
CA PHE A 100 -14.02 -10.04 9.73
C PHE A 100 -14.23 -11.06 8.59
N ALA A 101 -13.77 -12.30 8.78
CA ALA A 101 -14.01 -13.39 7.84
C ALA A 101 -15.33 -14.12 8.04
N ARG A 102 -16.22 -13.63 8.92
CA ARG A 102 -17.52 -14.25 9.23
C ARG A 102 -17.42 -15.67 9.79
N LEU A 103 -16.26 -16.01 10.36
CA LEU A 103 -16.01 -17.32 10.96
C LEU A 103 -16.60 -17.40 12.37
N THR A 104 -16.97 -16.27 12.98
CA THR A 104 -17.63 -16.21 14.30
C THR A 104 -19.14 -15.91 14.21
N ASP A 105 -19.75 -15.99 13.01
CA ASP A 105 -21.18 -15.70 12.87
C ASP A 105 -22.01 -16.69 13.70
N GLY A 106 -22.91 -16.20 14.55
CA GLY A 106 -23.72 -17.02 15.44
C GLY A 106 -23.03 -17.45 16.74
N VAL A 107 -21.81 -16.97 17.01
CA VAL A 107 -21.18 -17.12 18.34
C VAL A 107 -21.97 -16.26 19.34
N GLY A 108 -22.46 -16.89 20.42
CA GLY A 108 -23.06 -16.20 21.55
C GLY A 108 -22.02 -15.51 22.45
N SER A 109 -22.42 -15.19 23.67
CA SER A 109 -21.55 -14.56 24.67
C SER A 109 -20.64 -15.53 25.42
N ASP A 110 -20.74 -16.84 25.15
CA ASP A 110 -19.98 -17.87 25.85
C ASP A 110 -18.66 -18.18 25.12
N ASP A 111 -17.57 -18.11 25.88
CA ASP A 111 -16.21 -18.42 25.41
C ASP A 111 -16.06 -19.90 25.00
N SER A 112 -16.85 -20.82 25.58
CA SER A 112 -16.85 -22.23 25.17
C SER A 112 -17.50 -22.40 23.80
N GLU A 113 -18.64 -21.75 23.58
CA GLU A 113 -19.35 -21.76 22.29
C GLU A 113 -18.49 -21.13 21.19
N TYR A 114 -17.80 -20.03 21.52
CA TYR A 114 -16.79 -19.45 20.64
C TYR A 114 -15.72 -20.48 20.25
N ALA A 115 -15.23 -21.26 21.21
CA ALA A 115 -14.18 -22.22 20.94
C ALA A 115 -14.63 -23.37 20.02
N ASP A 116 -15.85 -23.85 20.24
CA ASP A 116 -16.43 -24.94 19.45
C ASP A 116 -16.70 -24.50 18.01
N ILE A 117 -17.33 -23.33 17.82
CA ILE A 117 -17.64 -22.78 16.49
C ILE A 117 -16.36 -22.51 15.69
N VAL A 118 -15.33 -21.96 16.34
CA VAL A 118 -14.05 -21.70 15.67
C VAL A 118 -13.36 -23.02 15.29
N THR A 119 -13.40 -24.03 16.16
CA THR A 119 -12.79 -25.34 15.88
C THR A 119 -13.51 -26.04 14.73
N GLU A 120 -14.84 -25.95 14.66
CA GLU A 120 -15.65 -26.52 13.57
C GLU A 120 -15.33 -25.84 12.22
N ARG A 121 -15.25 -24.51 12.21
CA ARG A 121 -15.12 -23.72 10.97
C ARG A 121 -13.67 -23.59 10.50
N VAL A 122 -12.70 -23.57 11.42
CA VAL A 122 -11.28 -23.40 11.12
C VAL A 122 -10.59 -24.75 11.11
N LYS A 123 -10.73 -25.48 10.00
CA LYS A 123 -10.23 -26.88 9.84
C LYS A 123 -8.73 -27.09 10.08
N ILE A 124 -7.91 -26.03 10.09
CA ILE A 124 -6.47 -26.11 10.39
C ILE A 124 -6.19 -26.16 11.90
N VAL A 125 -7.17 -25.77 12.71
CA VAL A 125 -7.10 -25.88 14.17
C VAL A 125 -7.63 -27.27 14.52
N GLY A 126 -6.77 -28.07 15.13
CA GLY A 126 -7.05 -29.48 15.39
C GLY A 126 -7.31 -29.74 16.87
N GLY A 127 -8.26 -30.63 17.15
CA GLY A 127 -8.59 -31.06 18.51
C GLY A 127 -8.92 -29.88 19.43
N ASP A 128 -8.41 -29.95 20.67
CA ASP A 128 -8.66 -28.92 21.69
C ASP A 128 -7.67 -27.73 21.64
N GLU A 129 -6.93 -27.52 20.55
CA GLU A 129 -5.90 -26.47 20.47
C GLU A 129 -6.48 -25.08 20.71
N PHE A 130 -7.65 -24.78 20.12
CA PHE A 130 -8.32 -23.50 20.30
C PHE A 130 -8.91 -23.34 21.70
N ARG A 131 -9.57 -24.40 22.20
CA ARG A 131 -10.17 -24.44 23.54
C ARG A 131 -9.11 -24.26 24.62
N THR A 132 -7.97 -24.91 24.48
CA THR A 132 -6.81 -24.77 25.38
C THR A 132 -6.28 -23.33 25.38
N PHE A 133 -6.26 -22.68 24.22
CA PHE A 133 -5.88 -21.27 24.12
C PHE A 133 -6.89 -20.35 24.82
N VAL A 134 -8.20 -20.55 24.62
CA VAL A 134 -9.25 -19.76 25.30
C VAL A 134 -9.14 -19.92 26.82
N ALA A 135 -8.97 -21.14 27.32
CA ALA A 135 -8.74 -21.39 28.74
C ALA A 135 -7.48 -20.68 29.27
N CYS A 136 -6.39 -20.67 28.49
CA CYS A 136 -5.18 -19.92 28.84
C CYS A 136 -5.42 -18.41 28.89
N VAL A 137 -6.23 -17.85 27.99
CA VAL A 137 -6.61 -16.43 27.98
C VAL A 137 -7.45 -16.10 29.20
N GLN A 138 -8.46 -16.93 29.52
CA GLN A 138 -9.32 -16.74 30.69
C GLN A 138 -8.50 -16.79 31.99
N ALA A 139 -7.62 -17.78 32.14
CA ALA A 139 -6.72 -17.89 33.28
C ALA A 139 -5.79 -16.67 33.42
N ALA A 140 -5.30 -16.13 32.31
CA ALA A 140 -4.43 -14.96 32.32
C ALA A 140 -5.17 -13.66 32.65
N VAL A 141 -6.35 -13.43 32.05
CA VAL A 141 -7.10 -12.17 32.17
C VAL A 141 -7.90 -12.12 33.47
N TYR A 142 -8.66 -13.16 33.79
CA TYR A 142 -9.51 -13.19 34.97
C TYR A 142 -8.78 -13.77 36.18
N GLY A 143 -7.94 -14.78 35.96
CA GLY A 143 -7.15 -15.40 37.03
C GLY A 143 -5.86 -14.65 37.36
N GLN A 144 -5.44 -13.68 36.54
CA GLN A 144 -4.14 -12.98 36.66
C GLN A 144 -2.95 -13.95 36.69
N ILE A 145 -3.11 -15.15 36.12
CA ILE A 145 -2.08 -16.18 36.05
C ILE A 145 -1.14 -15.86 34.89
N VAL A 146 0.15 -15.66 35.19
CA VAL A 146 1.15 -15.35 34.17
C VAL A 146 1.35 -16.58 33.26
N PRO A 147 1.14 -16.46 31.93
CA PRO A 147 1.36 -17.58 31.02
C PRO A 147 2.83 -18.01 30.96
N ASP A 148 3.05 -19.32 30.91
CA ASP A 148 4.39 -19.88 30.72
C ASP A 148 4.88 -19.73 29.26
N ASP A 149 6.18 -19.91 29.04
CA ASP A 149 6.80 -19.80 27.72
C ASP A 149 6.24 -20.81 26.72
N GLU A 150 5.87 -22.01 27.17
CA GLU A 150 5.19 -22.99 26.32
C GLU A 150 3.80 -22.52 25.89
N GLN A 151 2.98 -22.03 26.84
CA GLN A 151 1.65 -21.49 26.57
C GLN A 151 1.73 -20.30 25.60
N LEU A 152 2.70 -19.41 25.78
CA LEU A 152 2.91 -18.26 24.91
C LEU A 152 3.43 -18.69 23.52
N LYS A 153 4.21 -19.77 23.42
CA LYS A 153 4.63 -20.35 22.14
C LYS A 153 3.44 -20.99 21.41
N MET A 154 2.57 -21.70 22.12
CA MET A 154 1.33 -22.28 21.57
C MET A 154 0.38 -21.18 21.08
N ALA A 155 0.12 -20.15 21.90
CA ALA A 155 -0.69 -18.99 21.53
C ALA A 155 -0.18 -18.31 20.24
N ARG A 156 1.13 -18.11 20.13
CA ARG A 156 1.74 -17.55 18.92
C ARG A 156 1.63 -18.45 17.70
N LYS A 157 1.75 -19.77 17.87
CA LYS A 157 1.58 -20.74 16.79
C LYS A 157 0.14 -20.72 16.27
N LEU A 158 -0.83 -20.75 17.19
CA LEU A 158 -2.25 -20.69 16.90
C LEU A 158 -2.64 -19.37 16.22
N TYR A 159 -2.15 -18.23 16.74
CA TYR A 159 -2.32 -16.91 16.13
C TYR A 159 -1.91 -16.91 14.65
N ASN A 160 -0.74 -17.47 14.34
CA ASN A 160 -0.23 -17.50 12.98
C ASN A 160 -1.02 -18.47 12.08
N LYS A 161 -1.48 -19.61 12.61
CA LYS A 161 -2.36 -20.53 11.88
C LYS A 161 -3.67 -19.85 11.50
N ILE A 162 -4.35 -19.25 12.47
CA ILE A 162 -5.63 -18.57 12.27
C ILE A 162 -5.44 -17.42 11.28
N ARG A 163 -4.45 -16.56 11.50
CA ARG A 163 -4.13 -15.47 10.57
C ARG A 163 -3.93 -15.95 9.13
N ALA A 164 -3.18 -17.03 8.93
CA ALA A 164 -2.94 -17.57 7.60
C ALA A 164 -4.26 -18.11 6.99
N TYR A 165 -4.99 -18.93 7.74
CA TYR A 165 -6.26 -19.50 7.29
C TYR A 165 -7.27 -18.43 6.92
N THR A 166 -7.49 -17.47 7.83
CA THR A 166 -8.42 -16.35 7.63
C THR A 166 -8.03 -15.50 6.42
N TYR A 167 -6.74 -15.25 6.18
CA TYR A 167 -6.32 -14.53 4.97
C TYR A 167 -6.68 -15.29 3.69
N TRP A 168 -6.49 -16.61 3.68
CA TRP A 168 -6.79 -17.45 2.53
C TRP A 168 -8.28 -17.66 2.29
N SER A 169 -9.12 -17.63 3.34
CA SER A 169 -10.57 -17.76 3.22
C SER A 169 -11.26 -16.51 2.65
N LEU A 170 -10.58 -15.36 2.59
CA LEU A 170 -11.14 -14.09 2.11
C LEU A 170 -11.09 -13.93 0.59
N ASN A 171 -12.04 -13.18 0.05
CA ASN A 171 -12.08 -12.76 -1.35
C ASN A 171 -11.02 -11.71 -1.68
N PHE A 172 -10.72 -11.48 -2.97
CA PHE A 172 -9.68 -10.53 -3.37
C PHE A 172 -9.86 -9.11 -2.80
N LYS A 173 -11.07 -8.57 -2.82
CA LYS A 173 -11.39 -7.24 -2.24
C LYS A 173 -11.13 -7.23 -0.73
N GLU A 174 -11.55 -8.27 -0.03
CA GLU A 174 -11.37 -8.40 1.42
C GLU A 174 -9.91 -8.60 1.79
N ARG A 175 -9.10 -9.28 0.96
CA ARG A 175 -7.65 -9.37 1.11
C ARG A 175 -6.97 -8.01 0.97
N LEU A 176 -7.47 -7.13 0.11
CA LEU A 176 -7.00 -5.75 0.05
C LEU A 176 -7.33 -5.00 1.35
N VAL A 177 -8.56 -5.12 1.86
CA VAL A 177 -8.95 -4.52 3.15
C VAL A 177 -8.11 -5.08 4.30
N TRP A 178 -7.90 -6.40 4.33
CA TRP A 178 -7.04 -7.08 5.30
C TRP A 178 -5.62 -6.52 5.32
N LYS A 179 -5.05 -6.33 4.12
CA LYS A 179 -3.66 -5.89 3.94
C LYS A 179 -3.48 -4.39 4.17
N TYR A 180 -4.41 -3.56 3.69
CA TYR A 180 -4.24 -2.12 3.58
C TYR A 180 -5.07 -1.29 4.56
N VAL A 181 -6.22 -1.80 5.03
CA VAL A 181 -7.11 -1.08 5.96
C VAL A 181 -6.93 -1.60 7.37
N LYS A 182 -7.18 -2.90 7.59
CA LYS A 182 -7.14 -3.50 8.93
C LYS A 182 -5.74 -3.88 9.39
N CYS A 183 -4.82 -4.10 8.44
CA CYS A 183 -3.41 -4.34 8.69
C CYS A 183 -3.13 -5.50 9.69
N TYR A 184 -3.91 -6.58 9.64
CA TYR A 184 -3.70 -7.76 10.49
C TYR A 184 -2.39 -8.50 10.19
N ASP A 185 -1.78 -8.19 9.04
CA ASP A 185 -0.52 -8.73 8.58
C ASP A 185 0.65 -8.15 9.40
N CYS A 186 0.83 -8.65 10.63
CA CYS A 186 1.91 -8.25 11.53
C CYS A 186 3.29 -8.70 11.05
N GLY A 187 3.58 -8.95 9.78
CA GLY A 187 4.87 -9.43 9.24
C GLY A 187 5.50 -10.65 9.95
N GLY A 188 5.96 -11.65 9.20
CA GLY A 188 6.92 -12.59 9.78
C GLY A 188 8.17 -11.83 10.25
N ARG A 189 8.85 -12.32 11.29
CA ARG A 189 10.28 -12.02 11.46
C ARG A 189 10.91 -12.35 10.11
N ARG A 190 11.46 -11.35 9.39
CA ARG A 190 12.25 -11.62 8.18
C ARG A 190 13.28 -12.66 8.61
N ARG A 191 13.20 -13.87 8.04
CA ARG A 191 14.20 -14.92 8.25
C ARG A 191 15.52 -14.27 7.82
N LYS A 192 16.41 -13.99 8.78
CA LYS A 192 17.79 -13.62 8.44
C LYS A 192 18.32 -14.82 7.65
N ARG A 193 18.57 -14.61 6.37
CA ARG A 193 19.50 -15.46 5.61
C ARG A 193 20.87 -15.26 6.23
#